data_AF-A0AAE0ILD3-F1
#
_entry.id   AF-A0AAE0ILD3-F1
#
_cell.length_a   1.000
_cell.length_b   1.000
_cell.length_c   1.000
_cell.angle_alpha   90.00
_cell.angle_beta   90.00
_cell.angle_gamma   90.00
#
_symmetry.space_group_name_H-M   'P 1'
#
loop_
_entity.id
_entity.type
_entity.pdbx_description
1 polymer ?
#
loop_
_entity_poly.entity_id
_entity_poly.type
_entity_poly.pdbx_seq_one_letter_code
_entity_poly.pdbx_strand_id
1 'polypeptide(L)'
;MGCASSRDAGAKHAPPAHAAAPVGRSDYRRHERVNSLSRANDLQYNIQESNIPHKNVARTVKNAPRPPVRQEPGKFPKVYRNQEGPRTNPTTNFKAWETKGATSLHEYPVKNLDQPAPFASNFNYTAEPAKLKNIKKKPHPNDRKNYEARWREPPNDPGAARAVTDQNGAVRGVMYHPKGNPAGYTRSNMMPLDREGRRERVRADDRAVLGRPTWPERGSTNQWSG
;
A
#
# COMPACT_ATOMS: atom_id res chain seq x y z
N MET A 1 -72.39 -30.93 31.68
CA MET A 1 -72.42 -32.22 32.42
C MET A 1 -71.14 -32.98 32.05
N GLY A 2 -70.14 -32.97 32.94
CA GLY A 2 -69.56 -34.19 33.54
C GLY A 2 -68.21 -34.50 32.87
N CYS A 3 -67.06 -34.31 33.54
CA CYS A 3 -66.34 -35.32 34.35
C CYS A 3 -65.92 -36.56 33.52
N ALA A 4 -64.71 -37.12 33.53
CA ALA A 4 -63.45 -36.88 34.25
C ALA A 4 -62.35 -37.79 33.64
N SER A 5 -61.08 -37.46 33.92
CA SER A 5 -59.92 -38.33 34.23
C SER A 5 -59.81 -39.72 33.55
N SER A 6 -58.73 -40.04 32.83
CA SER A 6 -57.40 -40.50 33.32
C SER A 6 -56.85 -41.47 32.25
N ARG A 7 -55.59 -41.88 32.07
CA ARG A 7 -54.32 -41.91 32.83
C ARG A 7 -53.21 -42.35 31.85
N ASP A 8 -51.97 -41.99 32.19
CA ASP A 8 -50.68 -42.69 31.99
C ASP A 8 -50.13 -43.08 30.59
N ALA A 9 -49.11 -42.29 30.20
CA ALA A 9 -47.70 -42.64 30.03
C ALA A 9 -47.27 -44.05 29.53
N GLY A 10 -46.43 -44.08 28.49
CA GLY A 10 -45.44 -45.15 28.34
C GLY A 10 -44.91 -45.48 26.94
N ALA A 11 -43.96 -44.66 26.46
CA ALA A 11 -42.73 -45.08 25.74
C ALA A 11 -42.74 -45.83 24.38
N LYS A 12 -42.10 -45.14 23.40
CA LYS A 12 -41.09 -45.61 22.42
C LYS A 12 -41.54 -46.47 21.22
N HIS A 13 -41.47 -45.89 20.01
CA HIS A 13 -40.48 -46.25 18.98
C HIS A 13 -40.55 -45.37 17.70
N ALA A 14 -39.34 -44.99 17.25
CA ALA A 14 -38.83 -44.30 16.05
C ALA A 14 -39.72 -43.92 14.83
N PRO A 15 -39.51 -42.72 14.22
CA PRO A 15 -39.97 -42.36 12.88
C PRO A 15 -39.02 -42.82 11.74
N PRO A 16 -39.51 -42.85 10.47
CA PRO A 16 -38.97 -43.66 9.38
C PRO A 16 -37.78 -43.06 8.60
N ALA A 17 -37.10 -43.95 7.88
CA ALA A 17 -35.89 -43.74 7.09
C ALA A 17 -36.01 -42.62 6.02
N HIS A 18 -35.07 -41.69 6.06
CA HIS A 18 -34.87 -40.65 5.06
C HIS A 18 -34.28 -41.23 3.76
N ALA A 19 -34.95 -40.96 2.65
CA ALA A 19 -34.41 -41.11 1.30
C ALA A 19 -33.20 -40.17 1.11
N ALA A 20 -32.08 -40.72 0.67
CA ALA A 20 -30.84 -39.99 0.40
C ALA A 20 -30.96 -39.18 -0.90
N ALA A 21 -30.93 -37.85 -0.79
CA ALA A 21 -30.71 -36.94 -1.91
C ALA A 21 -29.20 -36.73 -2.12
N PRO A 22 -28.73 -36.55 -3.37
CA PRO A 22 -27.30 -36.42 -3.67
C PRO A 22 -26.71 -35.14 -3.07
N VAL A 23 -25.69 -35.34 -2.24
CA VAL A 23 -24.79 -34.31 -1.69
C VAL A 23 -23.96 -33.72 -2.83
N GLY A 24 -23.98 -32.41 -3.02
CA GLY A 24 -23.00 -31.80 -3.90
C GLY A 24 -23.28 -30.41 -4.44
N ARG A 25 -23.58 -29.42 -3.60
CA ARG A 25 -23.12 -28.04 -3.80
C ARG A 25 -22.81 -27.47 -2.43
N SER A 26 -21.56 -27.64 -2.03
CA SER A 26 -20.97 -26.87 -0.95
C SER A 26 -21.17 -25.39 -1.28
N ASP A 27 -22.13 -24.77 -0.60
CA ASP A 27 -22.17 -23.34 -0.38
C ASP A 27 -20.92 -22.96 0.43
N TYR A 28 -19.76 -23.02 -0.23
CA TYR A 28 -18.72 -22.07 0.07
C TYR A 28 -19.32 -20.72 -0.31
N ARG A 29 -20.08 -20.13 0.63
CA ARG A 29 -19.96 -18.70 0.88
C ARG A 29 -18.46 -18.49 0.88
N ARG A 30 -17.93 -18.02 -0.26
CA ARG A 30 -16.71 -17.24 -0.24
C ARG A 30 -17.04 -16.24 0.85
N HIS A 31 -16.39 -16.40 2.00
CA HIS A 31 -16.06 -15.24 2.78
C HIS A 31 -15.31 -14.39 1.75
N GLU A 32 -16.05 -13.52 1.05
CA GLU A 32 -15.48 -12.37 0.39
C GLU A 32 -14.56 -11.83 1.45
N ARG A 33 -13.25 -11.91 1.17
CA ARG A 33 -12.26 -11.30 2.02
C ARG A 33 -12.62 -9.82 1.97
N VAL A 34 -13.40 -9.38 2.94
CA VAL A 34 -13.90 -8.02 3.05
C VAL A 34 -12.66 -7.16 3.23
N ASN A 35 -12.14 -6.65 2.11
CA ASN A 35 -11.16 -5.58 2.09
C ASN A 35 -11.86 -4.44 2.85
N SER A 36 -11.33 -4.08 4.01
CA SER A 36 -11.98 -3.20 4.97
C SER A 36 -12.70 -2.03 4.28
N LEU A 37 -13.97 -1.81 4.65
CA LEU A 37 -14.83 -0.67 4.29
C LEU A 37 -14.26 0.69 4.76
N SER A 38 -12.96 0.77 4.97
CA SER A 38 -12.27 2.00 5.34
C SER A 38 -12.34 2.95 4.17
N ARG A 39 -13.09 4.05 4.34
CA ARG A 39 -13.15 5.18 3.40
C ARG A 39 -11.77 5.70 3.00
N ALA A 40 -10.74 5.45 3.83
CA ALA A 40 -9.36 5.79 3.51
C ALA A 40 -8.79 5.03 2.29
N ASN A 41 -9.33 3.84 1.97
CA ASN A 41 -8.94 3.06 0.79
C ASN A 41 -9.47 3.67 -0.53
N ASP A 42 -10.39 4.64 -0.44
CA ASP A 42 -10.89 5.43 -1.58
C ASP A 42 -10.11 6.73 -1.76
N LEU A 43 -9.00 6.93 -1.04
CA LEU A 43 -8.19 8.14 -1.09
C LEU A 43 -6.82 7.88 -1.73
N GLN A 44 -6.25 8.94 -2.30
CA GLN A 44 -4.90 8.99 -2.87
C GLN A 44 -4.21 10.30 -2.51
N TYR A 45 -2.89 10.27 -2.54
CA TYR A 45 -2.02 11.41 -2.40
C TYR A 45 -1.62 11.90 -3.79
N ASN A 46 -1.93 13.16 -4.10
CA ASN A 46 -1.49 13.77 -5.35
C ASN A 46 -0.10 14.37 -5.17
N ILE A 47 0.84 13.88 -5.96
CA ILE A 47 2.18 14.45 -6.09
C ILE A 47 2.32 15.00 -7.51
N GLN A 48 3.24 15.94 -7.71
CA GLN A 48 3.37 16.68 -8.97
C GLN A 48 3.48 15.79 -10.22
N GLU A 49 4.06 14.60 -10.09
CA GLU A 49 4.32 13.68 -11.21
C GLU A 49 3.37 12.48 -11.28
N SER A 50 2.53 12.23 -10.26
CA SER A 50 1.64 11.06 -10.20
C SER A 50 0.72 11.06 -8.97
N ASN A 51 -0.16 10.06 -8.86
CA ASN A 51 -0.98 9.84 -7.67
C ASN A 51 -0.55 8.55 -6.95
N ILE A 52 -0.56 8.56 -5.61
CA ILE A 52 -0.23 7.39 -4.78
C ILE A 52 -1.46 6.99 -3.97
N PRO A 53 -2.06 5.80 -4.20
CA PRO A 53 -3.17 5.34 -3.38
C PRO A 53 -2.80 5.27 -1.89
N HIS A 54 -3.68 5.74 -1.01
CA HIS A 54 -3.44 5.72 0.44
C HIS A 54 -3.21 4.29 0.95
N LYS A 55 -3.90 3.31 0.37
CA LYS A 55 -3.72 1.89 0.67
C LYS A 55 -2.28 1.41 0.44
N ASN A 56 -1.63 1.87 -0.63
CA ASN A 56 -0.25 1.50 -0.92
C ASN A 56 0.68 2.10 0.13
N VAL A 57 0.48 3.38 0.49
CA VAL A 57 1.23 4.06 1.55
C VAL A 57 1.09 3.33 2.89
N ALA A 58 -0.15 3.02 3.30
CA ALA A 58 -0.41 2.30 4.54
C ALA A 58 0.23 0.91 4.54
N ARG A 59 0.19 0.18 3.42
CA ARG A 59 0.87 -1.11 3.27
C ARG A 59 2.40 -0.97 3.35
N THR A 60 2.99 0.00 2.67
CA THR A 60 4.45 0.24 2.70
C THR A 60 4.89 0.54 4.13
N VAL A 61 4.20 1.42 4.84
CA VAL A 61 4.52 1.76 6.23
C VAL A 61 4.33 0.56 7.16
N LYS A 62 3.24 -0.21 6.99
CA LYS A 62 2.98 -1.41 7.80
C LYS A 62 4.08 -2.47 7.65
N ASN A 63 4.66 -2.59 6.45
CA ASN A 63 5.70 -3.57 6.13
C ASN A 63 7.13 -3.03 6.37
N ALA A 64 7.27 -1.73 6.63
CA ALA A 64 8.56 -1.11 6.86
C ALA A 64 9.08 -1.41 8.28
N PRO A 65 10.41 -1.35 8.51
CA PRO A 65 10.95 -1.48 9.85
C PRO A 65 10.44 -0.35 10.75
N ARG A 66 10.28 -0.66 12.03
CA ARG A 66 9.98 0.36 13.04
C ARG A 66 11.11 1.41 13.07
N PRO A 67 10.82 2.67 13.43
CA PRO A 67 11.86 3.67 13.59
C PRO A 67 12.93 3.18 14.56
N PRO A 68 14.22 3.21 14.20
CA PRO A 68 15.27 2.76 15.10
C PRO A 68 15.45 3.77 16.24
N VAL A 69 15.82 3.28 17.42
CA VAL A 69 16.13 4.13 18.59
C VAL A 69 17.30 5.08 18.27
N ARG A 70 18.27 4.61 17.48
CA ARG A 70 19.40 5.41 16.97
C ARG A 70 19.37 5.45 15.44
N GLN A 71 19.35 6.66 14.88
CA GLN A 71 19.42 6.87 13.43
C GLN A 71 20.81 6.55 12.90
N GLU A 72 20.90 5.67 11.91
CA GLU A 72 22.11 5.48 11.12
C GLU A 72 22.15 6.52 9.98
N PRO A 73 23.29 7.20 9.76
CA PRO A 73 23.43 8.14 8.66
C PRO A 73 23.13 7.48 7.31
N GLY A 74 22.29 8.14 6.50
CA GLY A 74 22.00 7.69 5.14
C GLY A 74 20.96 6.57 5.01
N LYS A 75 20.53 5.93 6.10
CA LYS A 75 19.50 4.88 6.06
C LYS A 75 18.10 5.40 6.35
N PHE A 76 17.09 4.62 5.98
CA PHE A 76 15.68 4.87 6.30
C PHE A 76 15.17 3.86 7.33
N PRO A 77 14.13 4.21 8.10
CA PRO A 77 13.42 5.50 8.13
C PRO A 77 14.24 6.64 8.77
N LYS A 78 14.00 7.89 8.37
CA LYS A 78 14.70 9.07 8.91
C LYS A 78 13.80 9.87 9.85
N VAL A 79 14.38 10.59 10.81
CA VAL A 79 13.62 11.55 11.62
C VAL A 79 13.26 12.74 10.74
N TYR A 80 11.96 13.03 10.67
CA TYR A 80 11.43 14.17 9.96
C TYR A 80 11.16 15.32 10.95
N ARG A 81 11.72 16.49 10.67
CA ARG A 81 11.66 17.65 11.58
C ARG A 81 10.46 18.56 11.33
N ASN A 82 9.72 18.34 10.24
CA ASN A 82 8.59 19.18 9.85
C ASN A 82 8.96 20.68 9.75
N GLN A 83 10.15 20.95 9.20
CA GLN A 83 10.70 22.28 8.99
C GLN A 83 11.26 22.35 7.57
N GLU A 84 10.60 23.12 6.71
CA GLU A 84 10.93 23.30 5.31
C GLU A 84 11.32 24.75 5.02
N GLY A 85 12.11 24.96 3.98
CA GLY A 85 12.52 26.29 3.55
C GLY A 85 13.76 26.85 4.28
N PRO A 86 14.07 28.13 4.09
CA PRO A 86 15.25 28.76 4.68
C PRO A 86 15.19 28.77 6.21
N ARG A 87 16.35 28.64 6.86
CA ARG A 87 16.46 28.65 8.34
C ARG A 87 15.91 29.91 8.99
N THR A 88 15.91 31.04 8.27
CA THR A 88 15.41 32.34 8.74
C THR A 88 13.89 32.44 8.74
N ASN A 89 13.18 31.63 7.93
CA ASN A 89 11.72 31.62 7.88
C ASN A 89 11.22 30.20 7.57
N PRO A 90 11.30 29.28 8.55
CA PRO A 90 10.90 27.91 8.34
C PRO A 90 9.37 27.82 8.19
N THR A 91 8.95 27.02 7.21
CA THR A 91 7.56 26.64 6.99
C THR A 91 7.35 25.21 7.48
N THR A 92 6.12 24.84 7.81
CA THR A 92 5.79 23.49 8.28
C THR A 92 4.79 22.83 7.35
N ASN A 93 5.02 21.55 7.03
CA ASN A 93 4.13 20.74 6.20
C ASN A 93 2.92 20.23 6.99
N PHE A 94 3.12 19.95 8.28
CA PHE A 94 2.07 19.51 9.20
C PHE A 94 1.87 20.56 10.30
N LYS A 95 0.62 20.91 10.56
CA LYS A 95 0.24 21.83 11.63
C LYS A 95 0.37 21.12 12.99
N ALA A 96 0.56 21.90 14.05
CA ALA A 96 0.77 21.35 15.40
C ALA A 96 -0.36 20.42 15.88
N TRP A 97 -1.61 20.70 15.47
CA TRP A 97 -2.76 19.86 15.81
C TRP A 97 -2.75 18.51 15.08
N GLU A 98 -2.12 18.41 13.89
CA GLU A 98 -2.00 17.17 13.11
C GLU A 98 -0.96 16.22 13.70
N THR A 99 0.03 16.80 14.40
CA THR A 99 1.13 16.10 15.06
C THR A 99 0.92 15.99 16.57
N LYS A 100 -0.27 16.33 17.08
CA LYS A 100 -0.56 16.28 18.51
C LYS A 100 -0.40 14.84 19.02
N GLY A 101 0.42 14.66 20.06
CA GLY A 101 0.75 13.35 20.63
C GLY A 101 1.86 12.59 19.90
N ALA A 102 2.40 13.13 18.80
CA ALA A 102 3.61 12.60 18.19
C ALA A 102 4.83 13.15 18.93
N THR A 103 5.69 12.27 19.43
CA THR A 103 6.99 12.65 20.03
C THR A 103 8.05 12.84 18.96
N SER A 104 7.95 12.07 17.87
CA SER A 104 8.80 12.18 16.69
C SER A 104 8.01 11.84 15.44
N LEU A 105 8.40 12.49 14.33
CA LEU A 105 7.93 12.12 13.01
C LEU A 105 9.04 11.39 12.27
N HIS A 106 8.65 10.43 11.44
CA HIS A 106 9.58 9.62 10.66
C HIS A 106 9.17 9.59 9.19
N GLU A 107 10.14 9.71 8.31
CA GLU A 107 9.95 9.62 6.87
C GLU A 107 10.33 8.24 6.32
N TYR A 108 9.45 7.69 5.49
CA TYR A 108 9.56 6.38 4.85
C TYR A 108 9.45 6.55 3.33
N PRO A 109 10.40 6.03 2.53
CA PRO A 109 10.27 6.03 1.08
C PRO A 109 9.00 5.30 0.63
N VAL A 110 8.20 5.95 -0.20
CA VAL A 110 7.03 5.35 -0.83
C VAL A 110 7.15 5.48 -2.35
N LYS A 111 6.80 4.40 -3.04
CA LYS A 111 6.80 4.32 -4.50
C LYS A 111 5.37 4.33 -5.01
N ASN A 112 5.18 4.93 -6.18
CA ASN A 112 3.85 5.12 -6.76
C ASN A 112 3.29 3.79 -7.28
N LEU A 113 4.16 2.96 -7.86
CA LEU A 113 3.81 1.73 -8.54
C LEU A 113 4.30 0.51 -7.78
N ASP A 114 3.36 -0.38 -7.46
CA ASP A 114 3.69 -1.75 -7.06
C ASP A 114 3.92 -2.59 -8.31
N GLN A 115 5.19 -2.78 -8.68
CA GLN A 115 5.56 -3.78 -9.69
C GLN A 115 5.37 -5.21 -9.14
N PRO A 116 4.84 -6.15 -9.96
CA PRO A 116 4.66 -7.53 -9.54
C PRO A 116 6.01 -8.27 -9.44
N ALA A 117 6.08 -9.33 -8.63
CA ALA A 117 7.23 -10.23 -8.63
C ALA A 117 7.51 -10.76 -10.06
N PRO A 118 8.77 -10.91 -10.48
CA PRO A 118 10.00 -10.84 -9.67
C PRO A 118 10.58 -9.42 -9.48
N PHE A 119 9.90 -8.36 -9.92
CA PHE A 119 10.44 -7.00 -9.89
C PHE A 119 10.40 -6.40 -8.49
N ALA A 120 11.51 -5.76 -8.07
CA ALA A 120 11.57 -5.09 -6.78
C ALA A 120 10.78 -3.77 -6.78
N SER A 121 9.54 -3.84 -6.30
CA SER A 121 8.64 -2.69 -6.19
C SER A 121 8.82 -1.87 -4.92
N ASN A 122 9.32 -2.50 -3.85
CA ASN A 122 9.50 -1.84 -2.57
C ASN A 122 10.89 -1.20 -2.42
N PHE A 123 11.04 -0.30 -1.46
CA PHE A 123 12.34 0.20 -1.04
C PHE A 123 13.01 -0.86 -0.14
N ASN A 124 14.29 -1.14 -0.38
CA ASN A 124 15.06 -2.03 0.47
C ASN A 124 15.68 -1.24 1.64
N TYR A 125 15.14 -1.43 2.84
CA TYR A 125 15.61 -0.73 4.05
C TYR A 125 16.94 -1.25 4.60
N THR A 126 17.43 -2.42 4.17
CA THR A 126 18.72 -2.96 4.61
C THR A 126 19.89 -2.47 3.76
N ALA A 127 19.62 -2.08 2.51
CA ALA A 127 20.62 -1.56 1.58
C ALA A 127 20.69 -0.02 1.62
N GLU A 128 21.84 0.53 1.24
CA GLU A 128 21.97 1.98 1.07
C GLU A 128 21.05 2.49 -0.05
N PRO A 129 20.47 3.70 0.09
CA PRO A 129 19.74 4.33 -1.00
C PRO A 129 20.66 4.59 -2.20
N ALA A 130 20.16 4.33 -3.40
CA ALA A 130 20.90 4.62 -4.62
C ALA A 130 21.15 6.13 -4.77
N LYS A 131 22.39 6.50 -5.13
CA LYS A 131 22.74 7.90 -5.43
C LYS A 131 22.05 8.35 -6.73
N LEU A 132 21.63 9.61 -6.80
CA LEU A 132 20.93 10.20 -7.95
C LEU A 132 21.64 9.93 -9.30
N LYS A 133 22.97 9.97 -9.31
CA LYS A 133 23.80 9.65 -10.49
C LYS A 133 23.57 8.24 -11.02
N ASN A 134 23.36 7.25 -10.13
CA ASN A 134 23.14 5.87 -10.52
C ASN A 134 21.71 5.67 -11.01
N ILE A 135 20.75 6.38 -10.42
CA ILE A 135 19.33 6.37 -10.82
C ILE A 135 19.17 6.96 -12.24
N LYS A 136 19.82 8.09 -12.53
CA LYS A 136 19.73 8.77 -13.85
C LYS A 136 20.44 8.05 -14.99
N LYS A 137 21.44 7.20 -14.70
CA LYS A 137 22.13 6.41 -15.73
C LYS A 137 21.19 5.38 -16.34
N LYS A 138 20.48 5.71 -17.41
CA LYS A 138 19.69 4.72 -18.14
C LYS A 138 20.65 3.79 -18.90
N PRO A 139 20.51 2.45 -18.79
CA PRO A 139 21.26 1.54 -19.63
C PRO A 139 20.92 1.82 -21.10
N HIS A 140 21.90 1.70 -21.98
CA HIS A 140 21.68 1.94 -23.40
C HIS A 140 20.65 0.91 -23.93
N PRO A 141 19.66 1.29 -24.75
CA PRO A 141 18.62 0.36 -25.22
C PRO A 141 19.16 -0.89 -25.92
N ASN A 142 20.28 -0.75 -26.64
CA ASN A 142 20.93 -1.87 -27.34
C ASN A 142 21.65 -2.84 -26.39
N ASP A 143 21.85 -2.48 -25.14
CA ASP A 143 22.43 -3.34 -24.11
C ASP A 143 21.31 -4.08 -23.37
N ARG A 144 20.70 -5.03 -24.09
CA ARG A 144 19.53 -5.78 -23.64
C ARG A 144 19.78 -6.50 -22.31
N LYS A 145 20.98 -7.02 -22.09
CA LYS A 145 21.35 -7.72 -20.85
C LYS A 145 21.36 -6.76 -19.66
N ASN A 146 22.00 -5.60 -19.78
CA ASN A 146 22.03 -4.61 -18.69
C ASN A 146 20.68 -3.93 -18.49
N TYR A 147 19.90 -3.77 -19.56
CA TYR A 147 18.51 -3.32 -19.47
C TYR A 147 17.68 -4.32 -18.67
N GLU A 148 17.64 -5.59 -19.06
CA GLU A 148 16.87 -6.63 -18.36
C GLU A 148 17.32 -6.82 -16.90
N ALA A 149 18.62 -6.80 -16.62
CA ALA A 149 19.15 -6.91 -15.26
C ALA A 149 18.68 -5.75 -14.37
N ARG A 150 18.77 -4.51 -14.87
CA ARG A 150 18.32 -3.33 -14.14
C ARG A 150 16.80 -3.29 -13.95
N TRP A 151 16.04 -3.88 -14.87
CA TRP A 151 14.59 -4.00 -14.70
C TRP A 151 14.23 -5.02 -13.62
N ARG A 152 14.92 -6.17 -13.56
CA ARG A 152 14.71 -7.19 -12.52
C ARG A 152 15.12 -6.69 -11.14
N GLU A 153 16.29 -6.06 -11.05
CA GLU A 153 16.88 -5.53 -9.84
C GLU A 153 17.13 -4.02 -10.01
N PRO A 154 16.07 -3.19 -9.91
CA PRO A 154 16.24 -1.74 -10.00
C PRO A 154 17.14 -1.25 -8.86
N PRO A 155 17.91 -0.16 -9.08
CA PRO A 155 18.62 0.51 -8.01
C PRO A 155 17.68 0.79 -6.83
N ASN A 156 18.20 0.73 -5.61
CA ASN A 156 17.44 0.99 -4.38
C ASN A 156 17.08 2.49 -4.24
N ASP A 157 16.27 2.98 -5.17
CA ASP A 157 15.86 4.37 -5.26
C ASP A 157 14.76 4.65 -4.23
N PRO A 158 14.97 5.61 -3.31
CA PRO A 158 13.92 6.03 -2.40
C PRO A 158 12.79 6.80 -3.11
N GLY A 159 12.99 7.26 -4.35
CA GLY A 159 12.02 8.03 -5.11
C GLY A 159 11.80 9.44 -4.55
N ALA A 160 10.83 10.17 -5.09
CA ALA A 160 10.53 11.54 -4.70
C ALA A 160 9.60 11.65 -3.48
N ALA A 161 8.78 10.63 -3.21
CA ALA A 161 7.75 10.68 -2.17
C ALA A 161 8.17 9.98 -0.87
N ARG A 162 7.72 10.55 0.25
CA ARG A 162 7.92 10.02 1.60
C ARG A 162 6.58 9.98 2.33
N ALA A 163 6.25 8.85 2.94
CA ALA A 163 5.22 8.80 3.96
C ALA A 163 5.79 9.32 5.27
N VAL A 164 5.02 10.15 5.96
CA VAL A 164 5.36 10.65 7.29
C VAL A 164 4.51 9.91 8.30
N THR A 165 5.17 9.29 9.28
CA THR A 165 4.51 8.57 10.37
C THR A 165 4.89 9.16 11.72
N ASP A 166 4.08 8.89 12.74
CA ASP A 166 4.51 9.07 14.12
C ASP A 166 5.32 7.87 14.63
N GLN A 167 5.75 7.93 15.89
CA GLN A 167 6.47 6.85 16.59
C GLN A 167 5.68 5.54 16.69
N ASN A 168 4.34 5.59 16.57
CA ASN A 168 3.47 4.41 16.63
C ASN A 168 3.24 3.79 15.23
N GLY A 169 3.82 4.37 14.18
CA GLY A 169 3.64 3.93 12.80
C GLY A 169 2.32 4.39 12.17
N ALA A 170 1.59 5.33 12.80
CA ALA A 170 0.40 5.90 12.19
C ALA A 170 0.78 6.93 11.13
N VAL A 171 0.21 6.81 9.93
CA VAL A 171 0.49 7.70 8.80
C VAL A 171 -0.17 9.06 9.03
N ARG A 172 0.64 10.12 9.06
CA ARG A 172 0.20 11.52 9.17
C ARG A 172 -0.03 12.18 7.82
N GLY A 173 0.70 11.74 6.80
CA GLY A 173 0.49 12.16 5.42
C GLY A 173 1.63 11.72 4.52
N VAL A 174 1.64 12.25 3.29
CA VAL A 174 2.72 12.06 2.33
C VAL A 174 3.30 13.43 1.97
N MET A 175 4.62 13.47 1.84
CA MET A 175 5.36 14.61 1.32
C MET A 175 6.19 14.17 0.12
N TYR A 176 6.55 15.11 -0.73
CA TYR A 176 7.35 14.83 -1.92
C TYR A 176 8.34 15.96 -2.19
N HIS A 177 9.44 15.64 -2.88
CA HIS A 177 10.35 16.66 -3.40
C HIS A 177 9.71 17.33 -4.63
N PRO A 178 9.43 18.65 -4.60
CA PRO A 178 8.89 19.34 -5.76
C PRO A 178 9.95 19.47 -6.87
N LYS A 179 9.49 19.55 -8.12
CA LYS A 179 10.38 19.66 -9.29
C LYS A 179 11.29 20.89 -9.16
N GLY A 180 12.59 20.67 -9.23
CA GLY A 180 13.61 21.74 -9.14
C GLY A 180 14.11 22.04 -7.73
N ASN A 181 13.49 21.49 -6.67
CA ASN A 181 14.00 21.60 -5.31
C ASN A 181 14.12 20.20 -4.66
N PRO A 182 15.26 19.52 -4.86
CA PRO A 182 15.48 18.17 -4.34
C PRO A 182 15.78 18.13 -2.83
N ALA A 183 15.94 19.29 -2.18
CA ALA A 183 16.29 19.38 -0.76
C ALA A 183 15.07 19.60 0.13
N GLY A 184 14.10 20.39 -0.33
CA GLY A 184 12.86 20.65 0.40
C GLY A 184 11.79 19.61 0.13
N TYR A 185 10.83 19.51 1.04
CA TYR A 185 9.60 18.74 0.86
C TYR A 185 8.37 19.63 0.77
N THR A 186 7.40 19.19 -0.01
CA THR A 186 6.05 19.74 -0.05
C THR A 186 5.05 18.66 0.34
N ARG A 187 4.09 19.00 1.20
CA ARG A 187 3.00 18.11 1.53
C ARG A 187 2.12 17.82 0.32
N SER A 188 1.79 16.55 0.15
CA SER A 188 0.80 16.10 -0.82
C SER A 188 -0.62 16.34 -0.30
N ASN A 189 -1.50 16.76 -1.20
CA ASN A 189 -2.93 16.83 -0.94
C ASN A 189 -3.55 15.44 -1.03
N MET A 190 -4.38 15.10 -0.04
CA MET A 190 -5.17 13.88 -0.08
C MET A 190 -6.47 14.16 -0.84
N MET A 191 -6.75 13.36 -1.87
CA MET A 191 -7.91 13.48 -2.73
C MET A 191 -8.60 12.11 -2.92
N PRO A 192 -9.87 12.07 -3.34
CA PRO A 192 -10.50 10.82 -3.76
C PRO A 192 -9.73 10.13 -4.90
N LEU A 193 -9.83 8.80 -4.98
CA LEU A 193 -9.27 8.04 -6.09
C LEU A 193 -9.89 8.48 -7.42
N ASP A 194 -9.01 8.88 -8.34
CA ASP A 194 -9.38 9.13 -9.72
C ASP A 194 -9.63 7.80 -10.47
N ARG A 195 -9.95 7.89 -11.76
CA ARG A 195 -10.22 6.70 -12.59
C ARG A 195 -9.02 5.74 -12.65
N GLU A 196 -7.81 6.27 -12.66
CA GLU A 196 -6.57 5.48 -12.76
C GLU A 196 -6.24 4.81 -11.43
N GLY A 197 -6.32 5.55 -10.33
CA GLY A 197 -6.16 5.03 -8.97
C GLY A 197 -7.18 3.95 -8.64
N ARG A 198 -8.44 4.07 -9.10
CA ARG A 198 -9.43 2.99 -8.98
C ARG A 198 -9.04 1.75 -9.77
N ARG A 199 -8.59 1.91 -11.02
CA ARG A 199 -8.11 0.78 -11.85
C ARG A 199 -6.91 0.10 -11.21
N GLU A 200 -5.98 0.86 -10.67
CA GLU A 200 -4.79 0.32 -10.01
C GLU A 200 -5.13 -0.40 -8.71
N ARG A 201 -6.08 0.12 -7.93
CA ARG A 201 -6.60 -0.59 -6.76
C ARG A 201 -7.18 -1.95 -7.15
N VAL A 202 -8.03 -1.99 -8.18
CA VAL A 202 -8.59 -3.25 -8.68
C VAL A 202 -7.48 -4.21 -9.09
N ARG A 203 -6.47 -3.76 -9.84
CA ARG A 203 -5.31 -4.60 -10.20
C ARG A 203 -4.53 -5.09 -8.98
N ALA A 204 -4.33 -4.25 -7.98
CA ALA A 204 -3.63 -4.63 -6.76
C ALA A 204 -4.39 -5.69 -5.96
N ASP A 205 -5.72 -5.56 -5.89
CA ASP A 205 -6.59 -6.54 -5.25
C ASP A 205 -6.64 -7.86 -6.04
N ASP A 206 -6.73 -7.81 -7.36
CA ASP A 206 -6.67 -8.99 -8.24
C ASP A 206 -5.35 -9.75 -8.07
N ARG A 207 -4.21 -9.04 -8.01
CA ARG A 207 -2.89 -9.65 -7.77
C ARG A 207 -2.80 -10.33 -6.40
N ALA A 208 -3.39 -9.72 -5.36
CA ALA A 208 -3.40 -10.28 -4.01
C ALA A 208 -4.27 -11.54 -3.89
N VAL A 209 -5.30 -11.68 -4.73
CA VAL A 209 -6.21 -12.84 -4.75
C VAL A 209 -5.69 -13.96 -5.64
N LEU A 210 -5.13 -13.63 -6.82
CA LEU A 210 -4.85 -14.63 -7.85
C LEU A 210 -3.41 -15.17 -7.83
N GLY A 211 -2.48 -14.54 -7.10
CA GLY A 211 -1.06 -14.95 -7.11
C GLY A 211 -0.41 -14.94 -8.50
N ARG A 212 -1.10 -14.39 -9.51
CA ARG A 212 -0.71 -14.43 -10.91
C ARG A 212 -0.31 -13.02 -11.36
N PRO A 213 0.94 -12.79 -11.77
CA PRO A 213 1.31 -11.60 -12.50
C PRO A 213 0.65 -11.68 -13.89
N THR A 214 -0.40 -10.90 -14.14
CA THR A 214 -0.94 -10.74 -15.49
C THR A 214 0.03 -9.87 -16.29
N TRP A 215 0.95 -10.52 -17.01
CA TRP A 215 1.82 -9.89 -18.00
C TRP A 215 1.54 -10.49 -19.40
N PRO A 216 1.59 -9.68 -20.49
CA PRO A 216 1.84 -8.24 -20.51
C PRO A 216 0.60 -7.38 -20.21
N GLU A 217 0.85 -6.16 -19.72
CA GLU A 217 -0.18 -5.17 -19.43
C GLU A 217 -0.92 -4.78 -20.73
N ARG A 218 -2.22 -5.06 -20.81
CA ARG A 218 -3.06 -4.52 -21.88
C ARG A 218 -3.13 -2.99 -21.70
N GLY A 219 -2.35 -2.25 -22.50
CA GLY A 219 -2.29 -0.78 -22.48
C GLY A 219 -0.89 -0.17 -22.41
N SER A 220 0.18 -0.95 -22.20
CA SER A 220 1.57 -0.42 -22.22
C SER A 220 2.14 -0.20 -23.62
N THR A 221 1.33 -0.40 -24.68
CA THR A 221 1.75 -0.22 -26.09
C THR A 221 1.52 1.17 -26.68
N ASN A 222 0.94 2.14 -25.96
CA ASN A 222 0.58 3.45 -26.55
C ASN A 222 1.30 4.67 -25.92
N GLN A 223 2.61 4.59 -25.69
CA GLN A 223 3.39 5.80 -25.32
C GLN A 223 4.75 5.92 -26.02
N TRP A 224 4.92 5.41 -27.25
CA TRP A 224 6.09 5.78 -28.08
C TRP A 224 5.71 5.76 -29.57
N SER A 225 4.95 6.77 -29.99
CA SER A 225 5.02 7.30 -31.37
C SER A 225 5.44 8.76 -31.24
N GLY A 226 6.68 9.02 -31.64
CA GLY A 226 7.39 10.29 -31.51
C GLY A 226 8.88 10.05 -31.64
#